data_AF-A0A6P1XZK2-F1
#
_entry.id   AF-A0A6P1XZK2-F1
#
_cell.length_a   1.000
_cell.length_b   1.000
_cell.length_c   1.000
_cell.angle_alpha   90.00
_cell.angle_beta   90.00
_cell.angle_gamma   90.00
#
_symmetry.space_group_name_H-M   'P 1'
#
loop_
_entity.id
_entity.type
_entity.pdbx_description
1 polymer ?
#
loop_
_entity_poly.entity_id
_entity_poly.type
_entity_poly.pdbx_seq_one_letter_code
_entity_poly.pdbx_strand_id
1 'polypeptide(L)'
;MFLCYSDLILQSAIHIFVNNREVLTKDFLIEPAEHKTFICKVDGHDITGDLTFIHYISNKQKIRSIYRTENNGIKSQIYTESLSLDLPNDDGWNILVDADVLDATTGLFRNLDTELDEGAKNFKQKTNEEIRRYFMEKFPDYYNFQKLQKDAYYPYRSQEAPSQAHVITFNQIAYYLENEYKLLRKNIDTRKIIYPLINLAIANGDLRTILSYFTNLNPAIIKKFKELLDTVDLENVIEFSTDIAKKTSFLDFLNTIIYSDISKKVKERSELHKIIENNLWLWRAVCQYTEIILRQNLQNNLQELRAAYFSYEPTISDENLIECADAKIKDITDLFFFNENIINDTQREIMIVELKAPCCAIGQKS
;
A
#
# COMPACT_ATOMS: atom_id res chain seq x y z
N MET A 1 -28.36 18.24 9.22
CA MET A 1 -29.74 18.69 8.94
C MET A 1 -30.67 17.50 8.72
N PHE A 2 -30.51 16.72 7.65
CA PHE A 2 -31.29 15.50 7.40
C PHE A 2 -31.28 14.48 8.57
N LEU A 3 -30.12 14.27 9.18
CA LEU A 3 -29.93 13.31 10.30
C LEU A 3 -30.53 13.77 11.64
N CYS A 4 -30.92 15.04 11.77
CA CYS A 4 -31.49 15.60 13.01
C CYS A 4 -33.02 15.53 13.04
N TYR A 5 -33.65 15.29 11.88
CA TYR A 5 -35.10 15.25 11.70
C TYR A 5 -35.56 13.93 11.05
N SER A 6 -34.76 12.87 11.21
CA SER A 6 -35.00 11.59 10.55
C SER A 6 -36.36 10.99 10.91
N ASP A 7 -36.87 11.24 12.11
CA ASP A 7 -38.21 10.85 12.54
C ASP A 7 -39.34 11.63 11.83
N LEU A 8 -39.19 12.95 11.68
CA LEU A 8 -40.18 13.79 11.00
C LEU A 8 -40.27 13.44 9.50
N ILE A 9 -39.15 13.04 8.90
CA ILE A 9 -39.10 12.53 7.53
C ILE A 9 -39.74 11.13 7.46
N LEU A 10 -39.45 10.24 8.42
CA LEU A 10 -40.07 8.91 8.49
C LEU A 10 -41.59 8.99 8.64
N GLN A 11 -42.09 9.96 9.40
CA GLN A 11 -43.51 10.22 9.61
C GLN A 11 -44.17 10.97 8.44
N SER A 12 -43.42 11.33 7.39
CA SER A 12 -43.88 12.16 6.27
C SER A 12 -44.45 13.52 6.73
N ALA A 13 -44.02 14.02 7.88
CA ALA A 13 -44.44 15.31 8.42
C ALA A 13 -43.70 16.48 7.76
N ILE A 14 -42.54 16.22 7.15
CA ILE A 14 -41.71 17.21 6.44
C ILE A 14 -41.26 16.65 5.09
N HIS A 15 -41.37 17.46 4.04
CA HIS A 15 -40.84 17.17 2.70
C HIS A 15 -39.55 17.94 2.45
N ILE A 16 -38.47 17.24 2.09
CA ILE A 16 -37.15 17.84 1.82
C ILE A 16 -36.84 17.72 0.34
N PHE A 17 -36.47 18.84 -0.29
CA PHE A 17 -36.07 18.90 -1.69
C PHE A 17 -34.57 19.23 -1.81
N VAL A 18 -33.83 18.40 -2.54
CA VAL A 18 -32.42 18.63 -2.89
C VAL A 18 -32.32 18.65 -4.41
N ASN A 19 -31.83 19.77 -4.98
CA ASN A 19 -31.76 19.98 -6.44
C ASN A 19 -33.08 19.68 -7.16
N ASN A 20 -34.20 20.17 -6.61
CA ASN A 20 -35.57 19.96 -7.10
C ASN A 20 -36.05 18.48 -7.11
N ARG A 21 -35.30 17.56 -6.50
CA ARG A 21 -35.74 16.19 -6.26
C ARG A 21 -36.14 16.04 -4.80
N GLU A 22 -37.35 15.54 -4.56
CA GLU A 22 -37.80 15.17 -3.22
C GLU A 22 -36.98 13.98 -2.71
N VAL A 23 -36.52 14.07 -1.46
CA VAL A 23 -35.82 12.98 -0.78
C VAL A 23 -36.87 12.11 -0.09
N LEU A 24 -37.03 10.87 -0.57
CA LEU A 24 -38.00 9.93 -0.01
C LEU A 24 -37.33 9.00 0.99
N THR A 25 -38.09 8.49 1.96
CA THR A 25 -37.61 7.52 2.97
C THR A 25 -36.90 6.32 2.36
N LYS A 26 -37.45 5.77 1.27
CA LYS A 26 -36.88 4.66 0.49
C LYS A 26 -35.52 4.97 -0.15
N ASP A 27 -35.15 6.24 -0.31
CA ASP A 27 -33.89 6.61 -0.96
C ASP A 27 -32.69 6.43 -0.03
N PHE A 28 -32.91 6.26 1.28
CA PHE A 28 -31.84 6.18 2.27
C PHE A 28 -32.07 5.16 3.39
N LEU A 29 -33.31 4.78 3.69
CA LEU A 29 -33.60 3.82 4.74
C LEU A 29 -33.39 2.39 4.22
N ILE A 30 -32.62 1.59 4.95
CA ILE A 30 -32.33 0.20 4.56
C ILE A 30 -33.47 -0.72 4.98
N GLU A 31 -34.04 -0.48 6.16
CA GLU A 31 -35.12 -1.28 6.75
C GLU A 31 -36.03 -0.40 7.62
N PRO A 32 -37.30 -0.80 7.85
CA PRO A 32 -38.21 -0.06 8.72
C PRO A 32 -37.59 0.21 10.10
N ALA A 33 -37.89 1.38 10.66
CA ALA A 33 -37.41 1.73 11.99
C ALA A 33 -37.95 0.75 13.04
N GLU A 34 -37.08 0.32 13.94
CA GLU A 34 -37.44 -0.61 15.02
C GLU A 34 -37.53 0.13 16.35
N HIS A 35 -38.50 -0.28 17.17
CA HIS A 35 -38.75 0.33 18.48
C HIS A 35 -38.48 -0.66 19.61
N LYS A 36 -37.77 -0.21 20.64
CA LYS A 36 -37.53 -0.97 21.87
C LYS A 36 -37.76 -0.06 23.06
N THR A 37 -38.30 -0.63 24.13
CA THR A 37 -38.46 0.07 25.40
C THR A 37 -37.60 -0.58 26.46
N PHE A 38 -37.14 0.19 27.43
CA PHE A 38 -36.39 -0.30 28.58
C PHE A 38 -36.75 0.48 29.83
N ILE A 39 -36.46 -0.11 30.99
CA ILE A 39 -36.66 0.52 32.29
C ILE A 39 -35.28 0.77 32.92
N CYS A 40 -35.10 1.97 33.46
CA CYS A 40 -33.89 2.39 34.16
C CYS A 40 -34.28 3.03 35.49
N LYS A 41 -33.48 2.80 36.54
CA LYS A 41 -33.64 3.51 37.81
C LYS A 41 -32.83 4.80 37.77
N VAL A 42 -33.52 5.93 37.91
CA VAL A 42 -32.93 7.26 38.01
C VAL A 42 -33.44 7.88 39.30
N ASP A 43 -32.52 8.24 40.20
CA ASP A 43 -32.83 8.83 41.52
C ASP A 43 -33.86 8.03 42.35
N GLY A 44 -33.85 6.70 42.21
CA GLY A 44 -34.74 5.79 42.93
C GLY A 44 -36.11 5.56 42.28
N HIS A 45 -36.41 6.24 41.17
CA HIS A 45 -37.63 6.06 40.39
C HIS A 45 -37.38 5.22 39.13
N ASP A 46 -38.34 4.37 38.79
CA ASP A 46 -38.32 3.63 37.53
C ASP A 46 -38.76 4.56 36.40
N ILE A 47 -37.86 4.79 35.44
CA ILE A 47 -38.07 5.59 34.24
C ILE A 47 -38.12 4.66 33.03
N THR A 48 -39.13 4.85 32.19
CA THR A 48 -39.23 4.18 30.89
C THR A 48 -38.45 4.99 29.86
N GLY A 49 -37.54 4.34 29.14
CA GLY A 49 -36.86 4.88 27.98
C GLY A 49 -37.29 4.17 26.70
N ASP A 50 -37.48 4.95 25.64
CA ASP A 50 -37.85 4.50 24.32
C ASP A 50 -36.68 4.70 23.35
N LEU A 51 -36.34 3.63 22.62
CA LEU A 51 -35.30 3.61 21.59
C LEU A 51 -35.94 3.39 20.23
N THR A 52 -35.63 4.28 19.29
CA THR A 52 -35.98 4.10 17.87
C THR A 52 -34.72 3.95 17.04
N PHE A 53 -34.54 2.78 16.44
CA PHE A 53 -33.38 2.43 15.61
C PHE A 53 -33.67 2.73 14.15
N ILE A 54 -32.92 3.67 13.57
CA ILE A 54 -33.04 4.08 12.17
C ILE A 54 -31.78 3.67 11.43
N HIS A 55 -31.91 2.67 10.55
CA HIS A 55 -30.82 2.12 9.76
C HIS A 55 -30.81 2.72 8.35
N TYR A 56 -29.73 3.39 7.98
CA TYR A 56 -29.65 4.14 6.74
C TYR A 56 -28.34 3.93 5.99
N ILE A 57 -28.40 4.12 4.67
CA ILE A 57 -27.26 3.97 3.76
C ILE A 57 -26.20 5.03 4.09
N SER A 58 -24.97 4.59 4.35
CA SER A 58 -23.85 5.50 4.57
C SER A 58 -22.55 4.97 3.94
N ASN A 59 -21.70 5.90 3.50
CA ASN A 59 -20.38 5.55 2.95
C ASN A 59 -19.33 5.33 4.05
N LYS A 60 -19.68 5.56 5.32
CA LYS A 60 -18.84 5.34 6.50
C LYS A 60 -19.75 5.00 7.67
N GLN A 61 -19.37 3.99 8.44
CA GLN A 61 -20.09 3.61 9.64
C GLN A 61 -20.17 4.80 10.60
N LYS A 62 -21.40 5.21 10.91
CA LYS A 62 -21.68 6.30 11.87
C LYS A 62 -22.88 5.89 12.70
N ILE A 63 -22.63 5.56 13.95
CA ILE A 63 -23.64 5.16 14.91
C ILE A 63 -23.77 6.30 15.91
N ARG A 64 -24.97 6.85 16.07
CA ARG A 64 -25.24 7.96 16.98
C ARG A 64 -26.45 7.69 17.83
N SER A 65 -26.33 7.89 19.14
CA SER A 65 -27.49 8.04 20.02
C SER A 65 -27.85 9.52 20.14
N ILE A 66 -29.09 9.85 19.80
CA ILE A 66 -29.64 11.19 19.76
C ILE A 66 -30.72 11.28 20.83
N TYR A 67 -30.44 12.00 21.91
CA TYR A 67 -31.38 12.20 23.01
C TYR A 67 -32.27 13.38 22.66
N ARG A 68 -33.56 13.28 22.97
CA ARG A 68 -34.56 14.29 22.59
C ARG A 68 -35.45 14.67 23.77
N THR A 69 -35.98 15.89 23.70
CA THR A 69 -36.99 16.41 24.63
C THR A 69 -38.22 16.88 23.86
N GLU A 70 -39.37 16.76 24.50
CA GLU A 70 -40.65 17.29 24.03
C GLU A 70 -40.72 18.82 24.23
N ASN A 71 -40.85 19.56 23.14
CA ASN A 71 -41.05 21.01 23.14
C ASN A 71 -42.35 21.35 22.40
N ASN A 72 -43.44 21.55 23.14
CA ASN A 72 -44.73 21.98 22.58
C ASN A 72 -45.23 21.10 21.41
N GLY A 73 -45.11 19.77 21.51
CA GLY A 73 -45.54 18.83 20.47
C GLY A 73 -44.47 18.51 19.43
N ILE A 74 -43.24 19.03 19.59
CA ILE A 74 -42.10 18.75 18.71
C ILE A 74 -40.96 18.17 19.54
N LYS A 75 -40.51 16.97 19.17
CA LYS A 75 -39.29 16.36 19.72
C LYS A 75 -38.04 17.04 19.15
N SER A 76 -37.31 17.74 20.00
CA SER A 76 -36.07 18.42 19.62
C SER A 76 -34.85 17.66 20.15
N GLN A 77 -33.79 17.60 19.34
CA GLN A 77 -32.50 17.04 19.76
C GLN A 77 -31.87 17.88 20.87
N ILE A 78 -31.45 17.22 21.96
CA ILE A 78 -30.83 17.84 23.12
C ILE A 78 -29.36 17.43 23.31
N TYR A 79 -29.01 16.20 22.99
CA TYR A 79 -27.66 15.68 23.10
C TYR A 79 -27.41 14.62 22.04
N THR A 80 -26.17 14.50 21.59
CA THR A 80 -25.79 13.47 20.61
C THR A 80 -24.43 12.92 20.93
N GLU A 81 -24.38 11.61 21.06
CA GLU A 81 -23.16 10.85 21.29
C GLU A 81 -22.88 9.97 20.08
N SER A 82 -21.62 9.97 19.64
CA SER A 82 -21.16 9.00 18.64
C SER A 82 -20.73 7.73 19.36
N LEU A 83 -21.30 6.60 18.95
CA LEU A 83 -21.02 5.30 19.55
C LEU A 83 -20.02 4.53 18.69
N SER A 84 -18.95 4.05 19.31
CA SER A 84 -18.00 3.13 18.69
C SER A 84 -18.46 1.69 18.93
N LEU A 85 -19.25 1.15 18.01
CA LEU A 85 -19.67 -0.26 18.02
C LEU A 85 -19.12 -0.97 16.79
N ASP A 86 -18.66 -2.21 16.99
CA ASP A 86 -18.23 -3.09 15.92
C ASP A 86 -19.48 -3.78 15.33
N LEU A 87 -19.85 -3.44 14.10
CA LEU A 87 -21.00 -3.97 13.35
C LEU A 87 -20.55 -4.52 11.98
N PRO A 88 -21.28 -5.50 11.40
CA PRO A 88 -20.85 -6.19 10.18
C PRO A 88 -20.80 -5.31 8.91
N ASN A 89 -21.50 -4.17 8.88
CA ASN A 89 -21.62 -3.30 7.71
C ASN A 89 -21.19 -1.86 8.02
N ASP A 90 -20.88 -1.10 6.97
CA ASP A 90 -20.52 0.33 7.06
C ASP A 90 -21.73 1.27 7.09
N ASP A 91 -22.91 0.70 7.29
CA ASP A 91 -24.16 1.45 7.31
C ASP A 91 -24.25 2.39 8.51
N GLY A 92 -25.09 3.41 8.36
CA GLY A 92 -25.32 4.41 9.39
C GLY A 92 -26.49 4.05 10.29
N TRP A 93 -26.37 4.39 11.56
CA TRP A 93 -27.42 4.17 12.55
C TRP A 93 -27.66 5.45 13.36
N ASN A 94 -28.91 5.91 13.36
CA ASN A 94 -29.38 6.89 14.32
C ASN A 94 -30.29 6.15 15.32
N ILE A 95 -29.92 6.17 16.59
CA ILE A 95 -30.76 5.70 17.68
C ILE A 95 -31.37 6.92 18.37
N LEU A 96 -32.68 7.12 18.23
CA LEU A 96 -33.39 8.18 18.94
C LEU A 96 -33.73 7.68 20.34
N VAL A 97 -33.42 8.48 21.35
CA VAL A 97 -33.63 8.17 22.76
C VAL A 97 -34.62 9.18 23.32
N ASP A 98 -35.78 8.69 23.72
CA ASP A 98 -36.82 9.48 24.37
C ASP A 98 -37.12 8.91 25.76
N ALA A 99 -37.39 9.77 26.73
CA ALA A 99 -37.88 9.40 28.05
C ALA A 99 -38.45 10.65 28.72
N ASP A 100 -39.45 10.49 29.58
CA ASP A 100 -40.07 11.60 30.33
C ASP A 100 -39.03 12.39 31.14
N VAL A 101 -37.98 11.70 31.60
CA VAL A 101 -36.90 12.29 32.38
C VAL A 101 -36.00 13.23 31.56
N LEU A 102 -36.04 13.17 30.23
CA LEU A 102 -35.27 14.05 29.35
C LEU A 102 -35.97 15.40 29.14
N ASP A 103 -37.22 15.53 29.59
CA ASP A 103 -37.96 16.77 29.41
C ASP A 103 -37.44 17.91 30.29
N ALA A 104 -37.35 19.11 29.70
CA ALA A 104 -36.69 20.28 30.28
C ALA A 104 -37.21 20.69 31.68
N THR A 105 -38.33 20.13 32.12
CA THR A 105 -38.97 20.34 33.42
C THR A 105 -38.41 19.48 34.56
N THR A 106 -37.65 18.41 34.28
CA THR A 106 -37.18 17.42 35.29
C THR A 106 -35.73 17.65 35.78
N GLY A 107 -34.98 18.58 35.18
CA GLY A 107 -33.64 19.00 35.64
C GLY A 107 -32.45 18.15 35.19
N LEU A 108 -32.66 16.87 34.83
CA LEU A 108 -31.61 15.95 34.38
C LEU A 108 -30.93 16.36 33.06
N PHE A 109 -31.60 17.18 32.25
CA PHE A 109 -31.05 17.71 30.99
C PHE A 109 -29.76 18.54 31.16
N ARG A 110 -29.62 19.32 32.26
CA ARG A 110 -28.41 20.13 32.47
C ARG A 110 -27.17 19.27 32.67
N ASN A 111 -27.35 18.00 33.01
CA ASN A 111 -26.29 17.13 33.46
C ASN A 111 -25.96 15.97 32.51
N LEU A 112 -26.66 15.81 31.38
CA LEU A 112 -26.27 14.77 30.40
C LEU A 112 -24.87 15.01 29.79
N ASP A 113 -24.44 16.26 29.76
CA ASP A 113 -23.09 16.66 29.35
C ASP A 113 -22.10 16.72 30.53
N THR A 114 -22.58 16.71 31.78
CA THR A 114 -21.73 16.75 32.98
C THR A 114 -21.65 15.37 33.61
N GLU A 115 -20.44 14.79 33.69
CA GLU A 115 -20.22 13.46 34.30
C GLU A 115 -20.48 13.41 35.83
N LEU A 116 -21.05 14.48 36.41
CA LEU A 116 -21.21 14.71 37.84
C LEU A 116 -22.56 14.23 38.40
N ASP A 117 -23.56 14.02 37.54
CA ASP A 117 -24.89 13.56 37.97
C ASP A 117 -25.03 12.04 37.81
N GLU A 118 -25.23 11.35 38.94
CA GLU A 118 -25.34 9.89 38.97
C GLU A 118 -26.58 9.38 38.22
N GLY A 119 -27.69 10.13 38.25
CA GLY A 119 -28.92 9.78 37.54
C GLY A 119 -28.75 9.79 36.01
N ALA A 120 -28.19 10.88 35.48
CA ALA A 120 -27.86 11.02 34.06
C ALA A 120 -26.85 9.96 33.59
N LYS A 121 -25.83 9.68 34.41
CA LYS A 121 -24.82 8.66 34.13
C LYS A 121 -25.44 7.26 34.07
N ASN A 122 -26.29 6.91 35.04
CA ASN A 122 -26.99 5.62 35.08
C ASN A 122 -27.92 5.45 33.88
N PHE A 123 -28.66 6.50 33.52
CA PHE A 123 -29.54 6.47 32.35
C PHE A 123 -28.77 6.29 31.04
N LYS A 124 -27.67 7.03 30.85
CA LYS A 124 -26.79 6.92 29.69
C LYS A 124 -26.14 5.54 29.59
N GLN A 125 -25.63 5.02 30.71
CA GLN A 125 -25.06 3.67 30.76
C GLN A 125 -26.11 2.63 30.37
N LYS A 126 -27.31 2.70 30.97
CA LYS A 126 -28.39 1.77 30.67
C LYS A 126 -28.80 1.83 29.21
N THR A 127 -28.95 3.04 28.66
CA THR A 127 -29.22 3.27 27.24
C THR A 127 -28.17 2.57 26.36
N ASN A 128 -26.88 2.76 26.66
CA ASN A 128 -25.80 2.15 25.91
C ASN A 128 -25.76 0.61 26.03
N GLU A 129 -26.13 0.05 27.18
CA GLU A 129 -26.29 -1.40 27.37
C GLU A 129 -27.43 -1.98 26.51
N GLU A 130 -28.57 -1.29 26.46
CA GLU A 130 -29.73 -1.71 25.67
C GLU A 130 -29.47 -1.59 24.16
N ILE A 131 -28.79 -0.53 23.71
CA ILE A 131 -28.31 -0.40 22.32
C ILE A 131 -27.36 -1.54 21.95
N ARG A 132 -26.41 -1.88 22.83
CA ARG A 132 -25.50 -3.02 22.59
C ARG A 132 -26.27 -4.34 22.51
N ARG A 133 -27.23 -4.56 23.42
CA ARG A 133 -28.06 -5.78 23.41
C ARG A 133 -28.85 -5.90 22.11
N TYR A 134 -29.45 -4.80 21.65
CA TYR A 134 -30.13 -4.75 20.36
C TYR A 134 -29.24 -5.25 19.21
N PHE A 135 -28.03 -4.72 19.09
CA PHE A 135 -27.13 -5.14 18.02
C PHE A 135 -26.62 -6.58 18.19
N MET A 136 -26.44 -7.06 19.42
CA MET A 136 -26.12 -8.47 19.69
C MET A 136 -27.25 -9.41 19.27
N GLU A 137 -28.50 -9.04 19.51
CA GLU A 137 -29.69 -9.79 19.09
C GLU A 137 -29.87 -9.74 17.56
N LYS A 138 -29.57 -8.59 16.95
CA LYS A 138 -29.72 -8.36 15.51
C LYS A 138 -28.64 -9.06 14.68
N PHE A 139 -27.41 -9.09 15.19
CA PHE A 139 -26.26 -9.70 14.51
C PHE A 139 -25.63 -10.82 15.34
N PRO A 140 -26.38 -11.87 15.70
CA PRO A 140 -25.92 -12.89 16.62
C PRO A 140 -24.71 -13.65 16.05
N ASP A 141 -24.69 -13.92 14.74
CA ASP A 141 -23.55 -14.57 14.09
C ASP A 141 -22.28 -13.71 14.13
N TYR A 142 -22.41 -12.38 14.01
CA TYR A 142 -21.30 -11.43 14.09
C TYR A 142 -20.73 -11.36 15.50
N TYR A 143 -21.58 -11.19 16.51
CA TYR A 143 -21.10 -11.12 17.90
C TYR A 143 -20.61 -12.47 18.42
N ASN A 144 -21.17 -13.59 17.94
CA ASN A 144 -20.65 -14.93 18.21
C ASN A 144 -19.35 -15.23 17.44
N PHE A 145 -19.01 -14.43 16.42
CA PHE A 145 -17.75 -14.51 15.69
C PHE A 145 -16.53 -14.15 16.54
N GLN A 146 -16.69 -13.75 17.81
CA GLN A 146 -15.58 -13.66 18.80
C GLN A 146 -14.71 -14.93 18.88
N LYS A 147 -15.18 -16.09 18.39
CA LYS A 147 -14.31 -17.26 18.16
C LYS A 147 -13.10 -16.95 17.27
N LEU A 148 -13.21 -16.00 16.34
CA LEU A 148 -12.11 -15.52 15.50
C LEU A 148 -10.95 -15.01 16.37
N GLN A 149 -11.21 -14.20 17.40
CA GLN A 149 -10.15 -13.69 18.29
C GLN A 149 -9.41 -14.81 19.03
N LYS A 150 -10.04 -15.98 19.17
CA LYS A 150 -9.44 -17.18 19.78
C LYS A 150 -8.70 -18.05 18.76
N ASP A 151 -8.86 -17.82 17.46
CA ASP A 151 -8.19 -18.58 16.42
C ASP A 151 -6.67 -18.35 16.47
N ALA A 152 -5.90 -19.35 16.04
CA ALA A 152 -4.44 -19.28 16.06
C ALA A 152 -3.88 -18.30 15.01
N TYR A 153 -4.64 -18.06 13.93
CA TYR A 153 -4.22 -17.25 12.79
C TYR A 153 -4.83 -15.85 12.80
N TYR A 154 -5.47 -15.47 13.92
CA TYR A 154 -5.91 -14.09 14.12
C TYR A 154 -4.70 -13.16 14.27
N PRO A 155 -4.52 -12.17 13.39
CA PRO A 155 -3.29 -11.37 13.35
C PRO A 155 -2.98 -10.64 14.66
N TYR A 156 -4.01 -10.14 15.34
CA TYR A 156 -3.84 -9.30 16.54
C TYR A 156 -3.76 -10.12 17.84
N ARG A 157 -3.56 -11.44 17.75
CA ARG A 157 -3.28 -12.28 18.91
C ARG A 157 -1.83 -12.11 19.39
N SER A 158 -0.90 -11.91 18.46
CA SER A 158 0.53 -11.79 18.72
C SER A 158 1.12 -10.45 18.28
N GLN A 159 0.37 -9.65 17.53
CA GLN A 159 0.81 -8.35 17.01
C GLN A 159 -0.12 -7.24 17.51
N GLU A 160 0.44 -6.07 17.82
CA GLU A 160 -0.36 -4.89 18.10
C GLU A 160 -1.04 -4.40 16.82
N ALA A 161 -2.33 -4.08 16.92
CA ALA A 161 -3.06 -3.54 15.80
C ALA A 161 -2.69 -2.07 15.55
N PRO A 162 -2.55 -1.62 14.28
CA PRO A 162 -2.20 -0.23 13.97
C PRO A 162 -3.21 0.80 14.50
N SER A 163 -4.50 0.43 14.53
CA SER A 163 -5.57 1.24 15.10
C SER A 163 -6.82 0.39 15.36
N GLN A 164 -7.76 0.91 16.14
CA GLN A 164 -9.06 0.26 16.36
C GLN A 164 -9.87 0.14 15.05
N ALA A 165 -9.81 1.15 14.17
CA ALA A 165 -10.47 1.11 12.87
C ALA A 165 -9.93 -0.05 12.01
N HIS A 166 -8.63 -0.29 12.05
CA HIS A 166 -7.97 -1.38 11.34
C HIS A 166 -8.48 -2.75 11.82
N VAL A 167 -8.65 -2.92 13.13
CA VAL A 167 -9.23 -4.15 13.72
C VAL A 167 -10.66 -4.38 13.27
N ILE A 168 -11.49 -3.32 13.29
CA ILE A 168 -12.90 -3.39 12.88
C ILE A 168 -13.00 -3.83 11.42
N THR A 169 -12.26 -3.17 10.52
CA THR A 169 -12.24 -3.52 9.09
C THR A 169 -11.79 -4.96 8.86
N PHE A 170 -10.76 -5.41 9.58
CA PHE A 170 -10.33 -6.81 9.51
C PHE A 170 -11.45 -7.77 9.95
N ASN A 171 -12.09 -7.52 11.09
CA ASN A 171 -13.15 -8.38 11.63
C ASN A 171 -14.35 -8.45 10.68
N GLN A 172 -14.74 -7.31 10.08
CA GLN A 172 -15.81 -7.25 9.08
C GLN A 172 -15.50 -8.12 7.86
N ILE A 173 -14.32 -7.96 7.25
CA ILE A 173 -13.91 -8.76 6.08
C ILE A 173 -13.83 -10.25 6.44
N ALA A 174 -13.23 -10.58 7.59
CA ALA A 174 -13.13 -11.95 8.05
C ALA A 174 -14.51 -12.59 8.31
N TYR A 175 -15.48 -11.80 8.79
CA TYR A 175 -16.86 -12.23 8.97
C TYR A 175 -17.55 -12.52 7.63
N TYR A 176 -17.42 -11.64 6.63
CA TYR A 176 -17.97 -11.90 5.29
C TYR A 176 -17.41 -13.19 4.69
N LEU A 177 -16.10 -13.40 4.79
CA LEU A 177 -15.46 -14.63 4.34
C LEU A 177 -15.91 -15.87 5.11
N GLU A 178 -16.14 -15.74 6.43
CA GLU A 178 -16.68 -16.85 7.21
C GLU A 178 -18.10 -17.23 6.77
N ASN A 179 -18.94 -16.24 6.49
CA ASN A 179 -20.31 -16.50 6.05
C ASN A 179 -20.35 -17.22 4.70
N GLU A 180 -19.48 -16.82 3.77
CA GLU A 180 -19.43 -17.39 2.43
C GLU A 180 -18.69 -18.74 2.39
N TYR A 181 -17.52 -18.83 3.02
CA TYR A 181 -16.61 -19.98 2.88
C TYR A 181 -16.54 -20.89 4.12
N LYS A 182 -17.00 -20.41 5.29
CA LYS A 182 -16.99 -21.15 6.58
C LYS A 182 -15.59 -21.62 6.99
N LEU A 183 -14.59 -20.75 6.85
CA LEU A 183 -13.16 -21.06 7.04
C LEU A 183 -12.84 -21.55 8.46
N LEU A 184 -13.35 -20.87 9.49
CA LEU A 184 -13.22 -21.22 10.90
C LEU A 184 -14.09 -22.41 11.26
N ARG A 185 -15.38 -22.38 10.88
CA ARG A 185 -16.34 -23.46 11.21
C ARG A 185 -15.90 -24.80 10.64
N LYS A 186 -15.32 -24.82 9.44
CA LYS A 186 -14.81 -26.04 8.78
C LYS A 186 -13.36 -26.35 9.14
N ASN A 187 -12.71 -25.53 9.95
CA ASN A 187 -11.29 -25.64 10.28
C ASN A 187 -10.39 -25.78 9.02
N ILE A 188 -10.63 -24.95 8.00
CA ILE A 188 -9.88 -25.00 6.75
C ILE A 188 -8.52 -24.34 6.93
N ASP A 189 -7.45 -25.04 6.54
CA ASP A 189 -6.06 -24.57 6.65
C ASP A 189 -5.76 -23.33 5.81
N THR A 190 -6.54 -23.06 4.76
CA THR A 190 -6.40 -21.87 3.91
C THR A 190 -6.50 -20.56 4.70
N ARG A 191 -7.14 -20.54 5.89
CA ARG A 191 -7.19 -19.35 6.75
C ARG A 191 -5.81 -18.91 7.27
N LYS A 192 -4.85 -19.84 7.34
CA LYS A 192 -3.42 -19.56 7.64
C LYS A 192 -2.81 -18.56 6.67
N ILE A 193 -3.30 -18.54 5.43
CA ILE A 193 -2.80 -17.67 4.37
C ILE A 193 -3.74 -16.46 4.22
N ILE A 194 -5.05 -16.69 4.21
CA ILE A 194 -6.04 -15.65 3.95
C ILE A 194 -6.02 -14.55 5.02
N TYR A 195 -5.96 -14.89 6.31
CA TYR A 195 -6.01 -13.88 7.38
C TYR A 195 -4.77 -12.96 7.40
N PRO A 196 -3.53 -13.48 7.34
CA PRO A 196 -2.37 -12.61 7.16
C PRO A 196 -2.45 -11.76 5.90
N LEU A 197 -2.93 -12.33 4.78
CA LEU A 197 -3.04 -11.60 3.51
C LEU A 197 -4.02 -10.43 3.59
N ILE A 198 -5.18 -10.62 4.24
CA ILE A 198 -6.15 -9.54 4.48
C ILE A 198 -5.53 -8.46 5.36
N ASN A 199 -4.88 -8.85 6.46
CA ASN A 199 -4.24 -7.88 7.36
C ASN A 199 -3.19 -7.04 6.63
N LEU A 200 -2.37 -7.70 5.80
CA LEU A 200 -1.38 -7.02 4.96
C LEU A 200 -2.04 -6.11 3.92
N ALA A 201 -3.15 -6.52 3.32
CA ALA A 201 -3.86 -5.73 2.30
C ALA A 201 -4.54 -4.48 2.89
N ILE A 202 -5.01 -4.55 4.14
CA ILE A 202 -5.54 -3.38 4.87
C ILE A 202 -4.38 -2.44 5.25
N ALA A 203 -3.24 -3.00 5.70
CA ALA A 203 -2.09 -2.22 6.14
C ALA A 203 -1.34 -1.55 4.97
N ASN A 204 -1.32 -2.19 3.80
CA ASN A 204 -0.57 -1.74 2.64
C ASN A 204 -1.47 -1.70 1.40
N GLY A 205 -1.82 -0.48 0.98
CA GLY A 205 -2.65 -0.24 -0.20
C GLY A 205 -2.03 -0.76 -1.51
N ASP A 206 -0.70 -0.85 -1.60
CA ASP A 206 -0.02 -1.35 -2.79
C ASP A 206 -0.23 -2.85 -3.00
N LEU A 207 -0.44 -3.61 -1.93
CA LEU A 207 -0.73 -5.03 -2.02
C LEU A 207 -2.06 -5.29 -2.73
N ARG A 208 -3.04 -4.40 -2.60
CA ARG A 208 -4.30 -4.47 -3.36
C ARG A 208 -4.04 -4.40 -4.87
N THR A 209 -3.16 -3.50 -5.29
CA THR A 209 -2.76 -3.37 -6.69
C THR A 209 -2.07 -4.65 -7.17
N ILE A 210 -1.12 -5.16 -6.38
CA ILE A 210 -0.39 -6.40 -6.67
C ILE A 210 -1.35 -7.59 -6.81
N LEU A 211 -2.27 -7.79 -5.86
CA LEU A 211 -3.25 -8.87 -5.90
C LEU A 211 -4.17 -8.80 -7.12
N SER A 212 -4.50 -7.59 -7.60
CA SER A 212 -5.32 -7.44 -8.81
C SER A 212 -4.62 -7.90 -10.09
N TYR A 213 -3.29 -7.90 -10.13
CA TYR A 213 -2.56 -8.51 -11.24
C TYR A 213 -2.72 -10.04 -11.23
N PHE A 214 -2.75 -10.67 -10.05
CA PHE A 214 -2.91 -12.12 -9.91
C PHE A 214 -4.33 -12.60 -10.25
N THR A 215 -5.37 -11.82 -9.96
CA THR A 215 -6.77 -12.22 -10.24
C THR A 215 -7.07 -12.40 -11.72
N ASN A 216 -6.27 -11.78 -12.59
CA ASN A 216 -6.44 -11.81 -14.04
C ASN A 216 -5.49 -12.79 -14.74
N LEU A 217 -4.62 -13.49 -14.00
CA LEU A 217 -3.69 -14.44 -14.59
C LEU A 217 -4.41 -15.73 -15.00
N ASN A 218 -4.10 -16.21 -16.20
CA ASN A 218 -4.56 -17.52 -16.62
C ASN A 218 -3.76 -18.63 -15.89
N PRO A 219 -4.32 -19.86 -15.79
CA PRO A 219 -3.68 -20.96 -15.07
C PRO A 219 -2.28 -21.34 -15.58
N ALA A 220 -2.01 -21.13 -16.88
CA ALA A 220 -0.71 -21.46 -17.47
C ALA A 220 0.39 -20.49 -16.98
N ILE A 221 0.09 -19.20 -16.86
CA ILE A 221 1.01 -18.20 -16.31
C ILE A 221 1.22 -18.43 -14.82
N ILE A 222 0.17 -18.76 -14.06
CA ILE A 222 0.30 -19.12 -12.64
C ILE A 222 1.27 -20.29 -12.45
N LYS A 223 1.16 -21.32 -13.30
CA LYS A 223 2.08 -22.47 -13.26
C LYS A 223 3.52 -22.05 -13.52
N LYS A 224 3.77 -21.25 -14.57
CA LYS A 224 5.12 -20.74 -14.89
C LYS A 224 5.70 -19.89 -13.76
N PHE A 225 4.87 -19.03 -13.16
CA PHE A 225 5.30 -18.19 -12.04
C PHE A 225 5.66 -19.04 -10.82
N LYS A 226 4.88 -20.08 -10.53
CA LYS A 226 5.23 -21.04 -9.48
C LYS A 226 6.56 -21.75 -9.78
N GLU A 227 6.73 -22.28 -10.99
CA GLU A 227 7.98 -22.94 -11.41
C GLU A 227 9.19 -22.01 -11.26
N LEU A 228 9.03 -20.71 -11.56
CA LEU A 228 10.08 -19.71 -11.35
C LEU A 228 10.40 -19.53 -9.85
N LEU A 229 9.38 -19.35 -9.00
CA LEU A 229 9.57 -19.19 -7.56
C LEU A 229 10.13 -20.43 -6.86
N ASP A 230 9.87 -21.63 -7.39
CA ASP A 230 10.46 -22.88 -6.89
C ASP A 230 11.98 -22.97 -7.20
N THR A 231 12.48 -22.15 -8.13
CA THR A 231 13.89 -22.16 -8.58
C THR A 231 14.72 -20.97 -8.12
N VAL A 232 14.09 -19.81 -7.89
CA VAL A 232 14.78 -18.55 -7.60
C VAL A 232 13.98 -17.73 -6.59
N ASP A 233 14.67 -17.10 -5.63
CA ASP A 233 14.04 -16.18 -4.69
C ASP A 233 13.38 -15.00 -5.41
N LEU A 234 12.18 -14.62 -4.97
CA LEU A 234 11.42 -13.53 -5.59
C LEU A 234 12.20 -12.20 -5.59
N GLU A 235 12.99 -11.94 -4.55
CA GLU A 235 13.85 -10.74 -4.47
C GLU A 235 14.84 -10.70 -5.63
N ASN A 236 15.53 -11.82 -5.91
CA ASN A 236 16.46 -11.95 -7.02
C ASN A 236 15.76 -11.75 -8.38
N VAL A 237 14.53 -12.26 -8.53
CA VAL A 237 13.73 -12.04 -9.75
C VAL A 237 13.40 -10.56 -9.96
N ILE A 238 13.04 -9.86 -8.88
CA ILE A 238 12.72 -8.43 -8.92
C ILE A 238 13.98 -7.61 -9.24
N GLU A 239 15.10 -7.89 -8.57
CA GLU A 239 16.37 -7.21 -8.81
C GLU A 239 16.84 -7.39 -10.26
N PHE A 240 16.82 -8.63 -10.76
CA PHE A 240 17.18 -8.95 -12.14
C PHE A 240 16.28 -8.24 -13.15
N SER A 241 14.96 -8.27 -12.95
CA SER A 241 14.00 -7.60 -13.83
C SER A 241 14.20 -6.08 -13.82
N THR A 242 14.53 -5.51 -12.65
CA THR A 242 14.82 -4.08 -12.49
C THR A 242 16.11 -3.70 -13.19
N ASP A 243 17.16 -4.52 -13.08
CA ASP A 243 18.44 -4.32 -13.77
C ASP A 243 18.26 -4.37 -15.30
N ILE A 244 17.52 -5.35 -15.82
CA ILE A 244 17.18 -5.41 -17.25
C ILE A 244 16.44 -4.14 -17.68
N ALA A 245 15.39 -3.74 -16.97
CA ALA A 245 14.61 -2.57 -17.34
C ALA A 245 15.45 -1.29 -17.39
N LYS A 246 16.37 -1.11 -16.42
CA LYS A 246 17.34 0.00 -16.40
C LYS A 246 18.27 -0.06 -17.60
N LYS A 247 18.84 -1.23 -17.89
CA LYS A 247 19.76 -1.46 -19.01
C LYS A 247 19.09 -1.21 -20.35
N THR A 248 17.87 -1.71 -20.56
CA THR A 248 17.06 -1.43 -21.76
C THR A 248 16.78 0.06 -21.91
N SER A 249 16.30 0.72 -20.84
CA SER A 249 16.02 2.16 -20.87
C SER A 249 17.28 2.98 -21.20
N PHE A 250 18.45 2.54 -20.71
CA PHE A 250 19.72 3.16 -21.04
C PHE A 250 20.09 2.96 -22.52
N LEU A 251 19.86 1.78 -23.10
CA LEU A 251 20.09 1.53 -24.53
C LEU A 251 19.20 2.43 -25.40
N ASP A 252 17.93 2.62 -25.03
CA ASP A 252 17.02 3.53 -25.73
C ASP A 252 17.49 4.98 -25.64
N PHE A 253 17.96 5.38 -24.45
CA PHE A 253 18.57 6.69 -24.23
C PHE A 253 19.84 6.88 -25.08
N LEU A 254 20.74 5.89 -25.10
CA LEU A 254 21.97 5.93 -25.87
C LEU A 254 21.70 6.01 -27.38
N ASN A 255 20.76 5.20 -27.88
CA ASN A 255 20.27 5.25 -29.25
C ASN A 255 19.75 6.65 -29.60
N THR A 256 18.96 7.25 -28.71
CA THR A 256 18.44 8.61 -28.87
C THR A 256 19.57 9.64 -28.94
N ILE A 257 20.59 9.56 -28.08
CA ILE A 257 21.73 10.49 -28.12
C ILE A 257 22.49 10.38 -29.44
N ILE A 258 22.78 9.17 -29.89
CA ILE A 258 23.66 8.92 -31.04
C ILE A 258 22.96 9.24 -32.36
N TYR A 259 21.68 8.86 -32.51
CA TYR A 259 21.01 8.88 -33.81
C TYR A 259 19.99 10.02 -34.00
N SER A 260 19.67 10.79 -32.96
CA SER A 260 18.80 11.98 -33.10
C SER A 260 19.60 13.27 -33.33
N ASP A 261 18.89 14.39 -33.52
CA ASP A 261 19.50 15.72 -33.63
C ASP A 261 20.30 16.15 -32.39
N ILE A 262 20.13 15.46 -31.26
CA ILE A 262 20.91 15.67 -30.03
C ILE A 262 22.39 15.38 -30.27
N SER A 263 22.72 14.41 -31.14
CA SER A 263 24.10 14.04 -31.50
C SER A 263 24.94 15.24 -31.94
N LYS A 264 24.35 16.24 -32.60
CA LYS A 264 25.02 17.47 -33.07
C LYS A 264 25.43 18.41 -31.93
N LYS A 265 24.85 18.24 -30.74
CA LYS A 265 25.06 19.09 -29.56
C LYS A 265 25.89 18.41 -28.48
N VAL A 266 25.96 17.08 -28.49
CA VAL A 266 26.70 16.29 -27.51
C VAL A 266 28.17 16.25 -27.88
N LYS A 267 29.03 16.61 -26.93
CA LYS A 267 30.48 16.51 -27.11
C LYS A 267 30.94 15.11 -26.77
N GLU A 268 31.49 14.41 -27.77
CA GLU A 268 31.95 13.02 -27.68
C GLU A 268 32.79 12.75 -26.42
N ARG A 269 33.92 13.46 -26.26
CA ARG A 269 34.83 13.22 -25.14
C ARG A 269 34.35 13.73 -23.79
N SER A 270 33.82 14.96 -23.73
CA SER A 270 33.51 15.59 -22.44
C SER A 270 32.18 15.13 -21.83
N GLU A 271 31.31 14.52 -22.65
CA GLU A 271 29.94 14.15 -22.28
C GLU A 271 29.64 12.67 -22.63
N LEU A 272 29.69 12.27 -23.91
CA LEU A 272 29.32 10.90 -24.31
C LEU A 272 30.21 9.83 -23.66
N HIS A 273 31.53 10.03 -23.64
CA HIS A 273 32.45 9.09 -23.01
C HIS A 273 32.19 8.94 -21.52
N LYS A 274 31.90 10.03 -20.79
CA LYS A 274 31.54 9.97 -19.36
C LYS A 274 30.25 9.19 -19.11
N ILE A 275 29.30 9.25 -20.05
CA ILE A 275 28.06 8.46 -19.98
C ILE A 275 28.37 6.98 -20.17
N ILE A 276 29.23 6.64 -21.13
CA ILE A 276 29.67 5.26 -21.43
C ILE A 276 30.55 4.69 -20.29
N GLU A 277 31.43 5.50 -19.69
CA GLU A 277 32.28 5.14 -18.55
C GLU A 277 31.48 4.61 -17.36
N ASN A 278 30.28 5.14 -17.11
CA ASN A 278 29.41 4.67 -16.04
C ASN A 278 28.57 3.43 -16.43
N ASN A 279 28.69 2.97 -17.67
CA ASN A 279 27.89 1.88 -18.24
C ASN A 279 28.77 0.83 -18.95
N LEU A 280 29.90 0.46 -18.35
CA LEU A 280 30.85 -0.52 -18.91
C LEU A 280 30.23 -1.91 -19.16
N TRP A 281 29.07 -2.19 -18.55
CA TRP A 281 28.30 -3.41 -18.79
C TRP A 281 27.90 -3.59 -20.26
N LEU A 282 27.90 -2.51 -21.07
CA LEU A 282 27.71 -2.56 -22.52
C LEU A 282 28.70 -3.49 -23.24
N TRP A 283 29.93 -3.57 -22.73
CA TRP A 283 31.00 -4.36 -23.33
C TRP A 283 31.07 -5.77 -22.76
N ARG A 284 30.73 -5.96 -21.47
CA ARG A 284 30.63 -7.27 -20.84
C ARG A 284 29.78 -7.20 -19.56
N ALA A 285 28.90 -8.18 -19.36
CA ALA A 285 27.93 -8.20 -18.25
C ALA A 285 28.54 -8.31 -16.83
N VAL A 286 29.82 -8.72 -16.70
CA VAL A 286 30.50 -8.97 -15.42
C VAL A 286 31.80 -8.16 -15.33
N CYS A 287 31.70 -6.84 -15.44
CA CYS A 287 32.82 -5.95 -15.13
C CYS A 287 32.81 -5.64 -13.62
N GLN A 288 33.11 -6.62 -12.76
CA GLN A 288 33.16 -6.42 -11.30
C GLN A 288 34.50 -5.85 -10.84
N TYR A 289 35.55 -5.96 -11.65
CA TYR A 289 36.88 -5.45 -11.34
C TYR A 289 37.44 -4.74 -12.58
N THR A 290 37.36 -3.43 -12.59
CA THR A 290 38.00 -2.58 -13.60
C THR A 290 38.80 -1.51 -12.89
N GLU A 291 40.12 -1.59 -12.98
CA GLU A 291 40.98 -0.42 -12.82
C GLU A 291 40.85 0.43 -14.09
N ILE A 292 40.06 1.49 -14.00
CA ILE A 292 39.92 2.46 -15.09
C ILE A 292 41.21 3.28 -15.12
N ILE A 293 42.14 2.93 -16.01
CA ILE A 293 43.26 3.80 -16.35
C ILE A 293 42.80 4.74 -17.46
N LEU A 294 42.48 5.98 -17.08
CA LEU A 294 42.22 7.06 -18.02
C LEU A 294 43.11 8.25 -17.65
N ARG A 295 43.97 8.69 -18.59
CA ARG A 295 44.14 10.10 -19.05
C ARG A 295 45.50 10.42 -19.70
N GLN A 296 46.09 9.53 -20.51
CA GLN A 296 47.28 9.88 -21.31
C GLN A 296 47.18 9.39 -22.76
N ASN A 297 48.17 9.72 -23.59
CA ASN A 297 48.29 9.18 -24.95
C ASN A 297 48.41 7.64 -24.92
N LEU A 298 48.15 7.00 -26.06
CA LEU A 298 48.13 5.53 -26.16
C LEU A 298 49.43 4.90 -25.64
N GLN A 299 50.56 5.53 -25.94
CA GLN A 299 51.88 5.11 -25.48
C GLN A 299 51.96 4.97 -23.96
N ASN A 300 51.55 6.02 -23.23
CA ASN A 300 51.69 6.05 -21.78
C ASN A 300 50.73 5.06 -21.12
N ASN A 301 49.49 4.93 -21.63
CA ASN A 301 48.53 3.96 -21.10
C ASN A 301 49.07 2.51 -21.27
N LEU A 302 49.66 2.19 -22.42
CA LEU A 302 50.24 0.86 -22.67
C LEU A 302 51.51 0.62 -21.85
N GLN A 303 52.33 1.65 -21.61
CA GLN A 303 53.51 1.54 -20.75
C GLN A 303 53.12 1.31 -19.28
N GLU A 304 52.10 2.02 -18.77
CA GLU A 304 51.57 1.83 -17.42
C GLU A 304 51.00 0.42 -17.24
N LEU A 305 50.19 -0.07 -18.19
CA LEU A 305 49.70 -1.45 -18.16
C LEU A 305 50.83 -2.48 -18.23
N ARG A 306 51.84 -2.23 -19.06
CA ARG A 306 53.00 -3.12 -19.14
C ARG A 306 53.71 -3.21 -17.79
N ALA A 307 54.03 -2.07 -17.18
CA ALA A 307 54.72 -2.02 -15.90
C ALA A 307 53.91 -2.67 -14.76
N ALA A 308 52.59 -2.54 -14.78
CA ALA A 308 51.71 -3.09 -13.77
C ALA A 308 51.52 -4.62 -13.89
N TYR A 309 51.42 -5.15 -15.11
CA TYR A 309 50.96 -6.53 -15.33
C TYR A 309 52.00 -7.46 -15.99
N PHE A 310 53.07 -6.94 -16.60
CA PHE A 310 54.09 -7.75 -17.27
C PHE A 310 55.42 -7.69 -16.54
N SER A 311 55.92 -8.85 -16.10
CA SER A 311 57.27 -8.99 -15.50
C SER A 311 58.38 -9.22 -16.54
N TYR A 312 58.07 -9.12 -17.83
CA TYR A 312 58.97 -9.43 -18.93
C TYR A 312 59.70 -8.17 -19.43
N GLU A 313 61.03 -8.21 -19.35
CA GLU A 313 61.91 -7.19 -19.92
C GLU A 313 62.23 -7.53 -21.38
N PRO A 314 61.87 -6.66 -22.35
CA PRO A 314 62.08 -6.95 -23.76
C PRO A 314 63.57 -6.86 -24.11
N THR A 315 64.10 -7.88 -24.80
CA THR A 315 65.49 -7.89 -25.28
C THR A 315 65.59 -7.76 -26.79
N ILE A 316 66.78 -7.37 -27.29
CA ILE A 316 67.06 -7.25 -28.72
C ILE A 316 66.96 -8.62 -29.42
N SER A 317 67.35 -9.69 -28.73
CA SER A 317 67.29 -11.06 -29.27
C SER A 317 65.87 -11.59 -29.44
N ASP A 318 64.92 -11.07 -28.67
CA ASP A 318 63.52 -11.50 -28.72
C ASP A 318 62.72 -10.75 -29.80
N GLU A 319 63.37 -9.88 -30.59
CA GLU A 319 62.77 -9.00 -31.62
C GLU A 319 61.60 -8.14 -31.09
N ASN A 320 61.50 -7.98 -29.77
CA ASN A 320 60.40 -7.33 -29.07
C ASN A 320 60.70 -5.86 -28.71
N LEU A 321 61.76 -5.29 -29.28
CA LEU A 321 62.12 -3.89 -29.17
C LEU A 321 61.78 -3.19 -30.49
N ILE A 322 60.66 -2.47 -30.49
CA ILE A 322 60.21 -1.69 -31.65
C ILE A 322 60.62 -0.23 -31.43
N GLU A 323 61.42 0.33 -32.34
CA GLU A 323 61.67 1.77 -32.36
C GLU A 323 60.38 2.48 -32.78
N CYS A 324 59.78 3.19 -31.83
CA CYS A 324 58.52 3.91 -32.03
C CYS A 324 58.79 5.19 -32.84
N ALA A 325 58.87 5.05 -34.17
CA ALA A 325 59.14 6.16 -35.09
C ALA A 325 57.90 6.99 -35.46
N ASP A 326 56.70 6.54 -35.06
CA ASP A 326 55.45 7.10 -35.54
C ASP A 326 54.88 8.17 -34.58
N ALA A 327 54.74 9.41 -35.06
CA ALA A 327 54.25 10.54 -34.27
C ALA A 327 52.82 10.34 -33.75
N LYS A 328 52.07 9.42 -34.36
CA LYS A 328 50.64 9.18 -34.16
C LYS A 328 50.34 8.36 -32.89
N ILE A 329 51.33 7.60 -32.39
CA ILE A 329 51.22 6.86 -31.11
C ILE A 329 51.21 7.83 -29.89
N LYS A 330 51.58 9.10 -30.13
CA LYS A 330 51.45 10.20 -29.16
C LYS A 330 50.06 10.87 -29.18
N ASP A 331 49.17 10.47 -30.09
CA ASP A 331 47.81 11.00 -30.13
C ASP A 331 47.02 10.54 -28.90
N ILE A 332 46.11 11.41 -28.48
CA ILE A 332 45.31 11.17 -27.29
C ILE A 332 44.28 10.10 -27.61
N THR A 333 44.24 9.02 -26.82
CA THR A 333 43.18 8.01 -26.93
C THR A 333 41.84 8.62 -26.55
N ASP A 334 40.81 8.31 -27.33
CA ASP A 334 39.44 8.80 -27.15
C ASP A 334 38.81 8.19 -25.90
N LEU A 335 38.84 6.86 -25.79
CA LEU A 335 38.44 6.11 -24.60
C LEU A 335 39.24 4.81 -24.54
N PHE A 336 39.91 4.56 -23.42
CA PHE A 336 40.74 3.37 -23.21
C PHE A 336 40.36 2.73 -21.89
N PHE A 337 39.94 1.47 -21.92
CA PHE A 337 39.63 0.71 -20.71
C PHE A 337 40.40 -0.59 -20.67
N PHE A 338 40.84 -0.91 -19.46
CA PHE A 338 41.42 -2.20 -19.12
C PHE A 338 40.44 -2.93 -18.20
N ASN A 339 40.10 -4.16 -18.58
CA ASN A 339 39.39 -5.09 -17.72
C ASN A 339 40.20 -6.38 -17.65
N GLU A 340 40.48 -6.80 -16.41
CA GLU A 340 41.10 -8.09 -16.12
C GLU A 340 40.05 -9.03 -15.55
N ASN A 341 39.88 -10.17 -16.21
CA ASN A 341 39.12 -11.28 -15.66
C ASN A 341 40.08 -12.40 -15.28
N ILE A 342 40.14 -12.71 -13.98
CA ILE A 342 40.96 -13.79 -13.45
C ILE A 342 40.17 -15.09 -13.59
N ILE A 343 40.55 -15.93 -14.56
CA ILE A 343 39.89 -17.22 -14.81
C ILE A 343 40.44 -18.27 -13.83
N ASN A 344 41.75 -18.24 -13.59
CA ASN A 344 42.46 -19.03 -12.58
C ASN A 344 43.87 -18.44 -12.35
N ASP A 345 44.65 -19.05 -11.45
CA ASP A 345 45.99 -18.57 -11.06
C ASP A 345 46.98 -18.41 -12.22
N THR A 346 46.72 -19.03 -13.38
CA THR A 346 47.61 -19.03 -14.55
C THR A 346 47.02 -18.35 -15.79
N GLN A 347 45.73 -18.06 -15.80
CA GLN A 347 45.02 -17.54 -16.97
C GLN A 347 44.25 -16.28 -16.60
N ARG A 348 44.63 -15.20 -17.27
CA ARG A 348 44.00 -13.89 -17.20
C ARG A 348 43.52 -13.52 -18.59
N GLU A 349 42.28 -13.07 -18.68
CA GLU A 349 41.73 -12.50 -19.90
C GLU A 349 41.78 -10.98 -19.78
N ILE A 350 42.43 -10.35 -20.74
CA ILE A 350 42.61 -8.89 -20.78
C ILE A 350 41.77 -8.34 -21.93
N MET A 351 40.81 -7.48 -21.61
CA MET A 351 40.03 -6.75 -22.60
C MET A 351 40.51 -5.30 -22.65
N ILE A 352 40.94 -4.88 -23.84
CA ILE A 352 41.28 -3.50 -24.17
C ILE A 352 40.25 -3.01 -25.18
N VAL A 353 39.54 -1.95 -24.82
CA VAL A 353 38.57 -1.30 -25.72
C VAL A 353 39.08 0.11 -26.05
N GLU A 354 39.24 0.37 -27.34
CA GLU A 354 39.48 1.70 -27.88
C GLU A 354 38.30 2.12 -28.76
N LEU A 355 37.64 3.23 -28.40
CA LEU A 355 36.63 3.85 -29.26
C LEU A 355 37.29 4.84 -30.20
N LYS A 356 36.90 4.83 -31.47
CA LYS A 356 37.33 5.81 -32.48
C LYS A 356 36.11 6.50 -33.08
N ALA A 357 36.27 7.77 -33.44
CA ALA A 357 35.25 8.50 -34.17
C ALA A 357 34.81 7.75 -35.46
N PRO A 358 33.52 7.73 -35.81
CA PRO A 358 32.99 6.98 -36.96
C PRO A 358 33.63 7.35 -38.31
N CYS A 359 34.19 8.55 -38.41
CA CYS A 359 34.83 9.08 -39.61
C CYS A 359 36.22 8.47 -39.88
N CYS A 360 36.78 7.73 -38.92
CA CYS A 360 38.08 7.08 -39.05
C CYS A 360 37.90 5.67 -39.64
N ALA A 361 38.49 5.43 -40.82
CA ALA A 361 38.49 4.11 -41.43
C ALA A 361 39.33 3.13 -40.57
N ILE A 362 38.70 2.03 -40.14
CA ILE A 362 39.37 0.97 -39.38
C ILE A 362 40.52 0.40 -40.21
N GLY A 363 41.75 0.47 -39.69
CA GLY A 363 42.93 -0.14 -40.31
C GLY A 363 43.74 0.75 -41.25
N GLN A 364 43.38 2.02 -41.47
CA GLN A 364 44.35 2.96 -42.01
C GLN A 364 45.25 3.45 -40.89
N LYS A 365 46.56 3.41 -41.13
CA LYS A 365 47.52 4.15 -40.31
C LYS A 365 47.05 5.61 -40.32
N SER A 366 46.50 6.03 -39.17
CA SER A 366 46.77 7.37 -38.67
C SER A 366 48.28 7.42 -38.69
#